data_AF-A0A1F7RXE8-F1
#
_entry.id   AF-A0A1F7RXE8-F1
#
_cell.length_a   1.000
_cell.length_b   1.000
_cell.length_c   1.000
_cell.angle_alpha   90.00
_cell.angle_beta   90.00
_cell.angle_gamma   90.00
#
_symmetry.space_group_name_H-M   'P 1'
#
loop_
_entity.id
_entity.type
_entity.pdbx_description
1 polymer ?
#
loop_
_entity_poly.entity_id
_entity_poly.type
_entity_poly.pdbx_seq_one_letter_code
_entity_poly.pdbx_strand_id
1 'polypeptide(L)'
;MKIRPLFCAALILILILFISSDKTVQGTDRRSGSILTVDSITAKDFGDNDEMNVDAFRTDDCDGDLATKDPEGFSDLFATITISNSGRPNFTPSTSQTVKIYQYTVSFTKLGGKNIKKLMPRIKPFIRSTSLTIQPDSSGDLKIVLLTKAMKEKFVDKYIENFGEDPRDPGVDAKFLSYTAHIKIYGKEVPFNNKVDTSGDINITITEVDNCSTTTP
;
A
#
# COMPACT_ATOMS: atom_id res chain seq x y z
N MET A 1 -2.66 68.93 -31.20
CA MET A 1 -2.33 67.59 -30.66
C MET A 1 -2.55 67.56 -29.14
N LYS A 2 -3.69 67.04 -28.67
CA LYS A 2 -3.99 66.81 -27.24
C LYS A 2 -4.64 65.42 -27.10
N ILE A 3 -3.83 64.37 -27.11
CA ILE A 3 -4.28 62.95 -26.91
C ILE A 3 -3.73 62.40 -25.57
N ARG A 4 -3.20 63.26 -24.69
CA ARG A 4 -2.39 62.81 -23.54
C ARG A 4 -3.12 62.32 -22.27
N PRO A 5 -4.41 62.62 -21.98
CA PRO A 5 -5.03 62.10 -20.76
C PRO A 5 -5.79 60.77 -20.96
N LEU A 6 -6.39 60.53 -22.14
CA LEU A 6 -7.21 59.33 -22.36
C LEU A 6 -6.37 58.04 -22.47
N PHE A 7 -5.19 58.13 -23.08
CA PHE A 7 -4.29 56.98 -23.22
C PHE A 7 -3.70 56.52 -21.88
N CYS A 8 -3.42 57.46 -20.97
CA CYS A 8 -2.95 57.12 -19.62
C CYS A 8 -4.04 56.46 -18.77
N ALA A 9 -5.29 56.91 -18.89
CA ALA A 9 -6.41 56.31 -18.17
C ALA A 9 -6.70 54.87 -18.63
N ALA A 10 -6.64 54.61 -19.94
CA ALA A 10 -6.83 53.28 -20.49
C ALA A 10 -5.70 52.31 -20.07
N LEU A 11 -4.45 52.77 -20.01
CA LEU A 11 -3.31 51.95 -19.59
C LEU A 11 -3.41 51.54 -18.11
N ILE A 12 -3.88 52.45 -17.24
CA ILE A 12 -4.11 52.19 -15.82
C ILE A 12 -5.25 51.19 -15.64
N LEU A 13 -6.34 51.31 -16.43
CA LEU A 13 -7.47 50.38 -16.35
C LEU A 13 -7.07 48.95 -16.75
N ILE A 14 -6.24 48.80 -17.79
CA ILE A 14 -5.70 47.51 -18.22
C ILE A 14 -4.76 46.93 -17.14
N LEU A 15 -3.92 47.75 -16.50
CA LEU A 15 -3.09 47.30 -15.39
C LEU A 15 -3.91 46.82 -14.18
N ILE A 16 -5.02 47.49 -13.84
CA ILE A 16 -5.90 47.09 -12.73
C ILE A 16 -6.65 45.79 -13.08
N LEU A 17 -7.07 45.62 -14.34
CA LEU A 17 -7.70 44.38 -14.81
C LEU A 17 -6.73 43.18 -14.80
N PHE A 18 -5.43 43.38 -15.07
CA PHE A 18 -4.43 42.32 -14.93
C PHE A 18 -4.02 42.02 -13.48
N ILE A 19 -4.23 42.94 -12.53
CA ILE A 19 -4.04 42.67 -11.09
C ILE A 19 -5.20 41.83 -10.51
N SER A 20 -6.31 41.74 -11.25
CA SER A 20 -7.44 40.85 -10.94
C SER A 20 -7.31 39.48 -11.60
N SER A 21 -6.16 39.18 -12.21
CA SER A 21 -5.78 37.78 -12.51
C SER A 21 -5.86 37.02 -11.20
N ASP A 22 -6.71 35.99 -11.17
CA ASP A 22 -6.86 35.04 -10.07
C ASP A 22 -5.54 34.88 -9.33
N LYS A 23 -5.42 35.59 -8.20
CA LYS A 23 -4.53 35.14 -7.17
C LYS A 23 -5.17 33.86 -6.71
N THR A 24 -4.78 32.73 -7.33
CA THR A 24 -4.75 31.46 -6.64
C THR A 24 -4.17 31.78 -5.29
N VAL A 25 -5.05 31.82 -4.29
CA VAL A 25 -4.68 32.11 -2.92
C VAL A 25 -3.75 30.97 -2.56
N GLN A 26 -2.45 31.23 -2.69
CA GLN A 26 -1.42 30.37 -2.17
C GLN A 26 -1.62 30.40 -0.66
N GLY A 27 -2.37 29.41 -0.18
CA GLY A 27 -2.30 29.04 1.21
C GLY A 27 -0.85 28.67 1.48
N THR A 28 -0.11 29.62 2.05
CA THR A 28 1.04 29.32 2.91
C THR A 28 0.60 28.54 4.16
N ASP A 29 -0.70 28.36 4.34
CA ASP A 29 -1.28 27.36 5.21
C ASP A 29 -0.90 25.96 4.73
N ARG A 30 -0.04 25.29 5.51
CA ARG A 30 0.20 23.84 5.46
C ARG A 30 -1.07 22.98 5.67
N ARG A 31 -2.24 23.62 5.73
CA ARG A 31 -3.57 23.02 5.91
C ARG A 31 -4.37 22.95 4.61
N SER A 32 -3.97 23.67 3.56
CA SER A 32 -4.62 23.61 2.23
C SER A 32 -3.87 22.64 1.31
N GLY A 33 -4.56 21.60 0.85
CA GLY A 33 -4.01 20.60 -0.08
C GLY A 33 -4.92 19.38 -0.25
N SER A 34 -4.46 18.41 -1.02
CA SER A 34 -5.06 17.10 -1.20
C SER A 34 -4.90 16.24 0.04
N ILE A 35 -5.98 15.59 0.46
CA ILE A 35 -5.94 14.55 1.49
C ILE A 35 -6.20 13.21 0.84
N LEU A 36 -5.27 12.28 1.04
CA LEU A 36 -5.44 10.90 0.65
C LEU A 36 -6.01 10.10 1.81
N THR A 37 -7.02 9.29 1.51
CA THR A 37 -7.60 8.31 2.43
C THR A 37 -7.45 6.92 1.84
N VAL A 38 -7.09 5.95 2.68
CA VAL A 38 -7.15 4.53 2.32
C VAL A 38 -8.57 4.07 2.61
N ASP A 39 -9.32 3.72 1.56
CA ASP A 39 -10.71 3.28 1.68
C ASP A 39 -10.79 1.78 1.97
N SER A 40 -9.92 0.99 1.34
CA SER A 40 -9.84 -0.45 1.54
C SER A 40 -8.44 -0.99 1.23
N ILE A 41 -8.15 -2.14 1.82
CA ILE A 41 -6.96 -2.95 1.53
C ILE A 41 -7.44 -4.38 1.39
N THR A 42 -7.20 -4.99 0.23
CA THR A 42 -7.57 -6.38 -0.06
C THR A 42 -6.32 -7.12 -0.51
N ALA A 43 -5.96 -8.23 0.13
CA ALA A 43 -4.83 -9.07 -0.25
C ALA A 43 -5.32 -10.40 -0.84
N LYS A 44 -4.70 -10.86 -1.91
CA LYS A 44 -5.01 -12.19 -2.45
C LYS A 44 -3.71 -12.90 -2.82
N ASP A 45 -3.54 -14.10 -2.30
CA ASP A 45 -2.51 -15.02 -2.73
C ASP A 45 -3.09 -16.04 -3.73
N PHE A 46 -2.24 -16.91 -4.26
CA PHE A 46 -2.67 -18.00 -5.15
C PHE A 46 -3.47 -19.09 -4.38
N GLY A 47 -4.48 -19.71 -4.99
CA GLY A 47 -5.32 -20.76 -4.34
C GLY A 47 -6.47 -20.23 -3.46
N ASP A 48 -6.88 -21.02 -2.45
CA ASP A 48 -7.91 -20.69 -1.43
C ASP A 48 -7.41 -19.71 -0.36
N ASN A 49 -6.18 -19.21 -0.52
CA ASN A 49 -5.61 -18.17 0.32
C ASN A 49 -6.47 -16.90 0.27
N ASP A 50 -6.98 -16.50 1.44
CA ASP A 50 -7.76 -15.28 1.62
C ASP A 50 -6.90 -14.11 2.15
N GLU A 51 -7.53 -12.95 2.34
CA GLU A 51 -6.86 -11.73 2.82
C GLU A 51 -6.12 -11.92 4.16
N MET A 52 -6.51 -12.93 4.95
CA MET A 52 -6.05 -13.15 6.32
C MET A 52 -5.04 -14.29 6.44
N ASN A 53 -5.01 -15.24 5.50
CA ASN A 53 -4.17 -16.43 5.56
C ASN A 53 -3.12 -16.40 4.46
N VAL A 54 -1.85 -16.32 4.89
CA VAL A 54 -0.70 -16.27 3.99
C VAL A 54 0.02 -17.59 4.06
N ASP A 55 0.02 -18.30 2.95
CA ASP A 55 0.77 -19.51 2.75
C ASP A 55 2.29 -19.22 2.80
N ALA A 56 2.91 -19.75 3.85
CA ALA A 56 4.35 -19.85 3.96
C ALA A 56 4.82 -21.29 4.19
N PHE A 57 3.94 -22.29 4.26
CA PHE A 57 4.33 -23.68 4.41
C PHE A 57 3.55 -24.49 3.38
N ARG A 58 4.08 -24.57 2.15
CA ARG A 58 3.48 -25.41 1.10
C ARG A 58 3.85 -26.86 1.37
N THR A 59 2.83 -27.70 1.48
CA THR A 59 2.96 -29.11 1.84
C THR A 59 2.55 -30.05 0.71
N ASP A 60 1.69 -29.59 -0.18
CA ASP A 60 1.13 -30.44 -1.23
C ASP A 60 1.81 -30.22 -2.59
N ASP A 61 2.11 -31.34 -3.24
CA ASP A 61 2.40 -31.39 -4.67
C ASP A 61 1.06 -31.31 -5.40
N CYS A 62 0.91 -30.27 -6.22
CA CYS A 62 -0.33 -29.97 -6.93
C CYS A 62 -0.33 -30.47 -8.38
N ASP A 63 0.74 -31.12 -8.85
CA ASP A 63 0.84 -31.62 -10.22
C ASP A 63 0.25 -33.04 -10.40
N GLY A 64 0.01 -33.73 -9.28
CA GLY A 64 -0.65 -35.03 -9.22
C GLY A 64 0.31 -36.22 -9.39
N ASP A 65 1.63 -36.00 -9.41
CA ASP A 65 2.64 -37.05 -9.45
C ASP A 65 2.97 -37.58 -8.04
N LEU A 66 2.25 -38.64 -7.65
CA LEU A 66 2.49 -39.34 -6.38
C LEU A 66 3.92 -39.90 -6.23
N ALA A 67 4.74 -39.94 -7.29
CA ALA A 67 6.13 -40.39 -7.23
C ALA A 67 7.12 -39.27 -6.82
N THR A 68 6.77 -38.00 -7.03
CA THR A 68 7.59 -36.85 -6.65
C THR A 68 6.82 -35.96 -5.69
N LYS A 69 7.21 -35.95 -4.41
CA LYS A 69 6.75 -34.91 -3.49
C LYS A 69 7.59 -33.66 -3.71
N ASP A 70 7.26 -32.84 -4.71
CA ASP A 70 7.83 -31.51 -4.85
C ASP A 70 6.86 -30.44 -4.34
N PRO A 71 7.11 -29.88 -3.15
CA PRO A 71 6.29 -28.80 -2.64
C PRO A 71 6.29 -27.63 -3.63
N GLU A 72 5.09 -27.11 -3.90
CA GLU A 72 4.91 -25.95 -4.75
C GLU A 72 5.76 -24.76 -4.30
N GLY A 73 6.23 -23.95 -5.27
CA GLY A 73 7.17 -22.87 -4.98
C GLY A 73 6.49 -21.56 -4.59
N PHE A 74 6.86 -20.96 -3.46
CA PHE A 74 6.29 -19.69 -2.96
C PHE A 74 6.08 -18.60 -4.03
N SER A 75 4.98 -17.85 -3.90
CA SER A 75 4.66 -16.63 -4.65
C SER A 75 4.76 -15.36 -3.80
N ASP A 76 4.94 -14.21 -4.47
CA ASP A 76 4.71 -12.90 -3.86
C ASP A 76 3.23 -12.76 -3.48
N LEU A 77 2.96 -12.28 -2.26
CA LEU A 77 1.62 -11.86 -1.84
C LEU A 77 1.40 -10.42 -2.29
N PHE A 78 0.38 -10.20 -3.10
CA PHE A 78 -0.01 -8.87 -3.55
C PHE A 78 -1.22 -8.36 -2.77
N ALA A 79 -1.25 -7.04 -2.58
CA ALA A 79 -2.43 -6.34 -2.07
C ALA A 79 -2.84 -5.23 -3.03
N THR A 80 -4.14 -5.02 -3.16
CA THR A 80 -4.74 -3.87 -3.82
C THR A 80 -5.22 -2.91 -2.75
N ILE A 81 -4.80 -1.65 -2.85
CA ILE A 81 -5.18 -0.58 -1.94
C ILE A 81 -6.01 0.43 -2.71
N THR A 82 -7.27 0.59 -2.34
CA THR A 82 -8.10 1.66 -2.90
C THR A 82 -7.85 2.94 -2.13
N ILE A 83 -7.38 3.95 -2.84
CA ILE A 83 -6.99 5.24 -2.27
C ILE A 83 -7.90 6.31 -2.88
N SER A 84 -8.55 7.10 -2.04
CA SER A 84 -9.35 8.24 -2.47
C SER A 84 -8.64 9.56 -2.21
N ASN A 85 -8.88 10.51 -3.11
CA ASN A 85 -8.49 11.92 -2.99
C ASN A 85 -9.76 12.80 -2.89
N SER A 86 -10.66 12.41 -2.00
CA SER A 86 -11.97 13.04 -1.80
C SER A 86 -12.07 13.86 -0.50
N GLY A 87 -11.13 13.68 0.44
CA GLY A 87 -11.14 14.30 1.76
C GLY A 87 -10.82 15.79 1.75
N ARG A 88 -11.67 16.61 2.40
CA ARG A 88 -11.57 18.09 2.44
C ARG A 88 -11.94 18.70 3.80
N PRO A 89 -11.22 18.46 4.89
CA PRO A 89 -11.49 19.13 6.16
C PRO A 89 -11.16 20.62 6.06
N ASN A 90 -12.20 21.47 6.21
CA ASN A 90 -12.13 22.93 6.35
C ASN A 90 -11.79 23.73 5.07
N PHE A 91 -11.99 23.20 3.86
CA PHE A 91 -11.65 23.91 2.61
C PHE A 91 -12.74 23.90 1.54
N THR A 92 -12.66 24.88 0.62
CA THR A 92 -13.51 25.01 -0.57
C THR A 92 -13.25 23.91 -1.62
N PRO A 93 -14.25 23.51 -2.42
CA PRO A 93 -14.15 22.45 -3.44
C PRO A 93 -13.03 22.60 -4.50
N SER A 94 -12.32 23.73 -4.58
CA SER A 94 -11.31 24.00 -5.60
C SER A 94 -9.86 23.69 -5.20
N THR A 95 -9.58 23.20 -3.98
CA THR A 95 -8.20 23.10 -3.47
C THR A 95 -7.53 21.73 -3.60
N SER A 96 -8.29 20.65 -3.82
CA SER A 96 -7.69 19.32 -4.06
C SER A 96 -6.99 19.30 -5.40
N GLN A 97 -5.74 18.87 -5.40
CA GLN A 97 -4.88 18.76 -6.58
C GLN A 97 -4.71 17.30 -6.98
N THR A 98 -4.33 17.08 -8.24
CA THR A 98 -3.90 15.75 -8.69
C THR A 98 -2.71 15.30 -7.85
N VAL A 99 -2.76 14.07 -7.33
CA VAL A 99 -1.68 13.48 -6.53
C VAL A 99 -1.01 12.37 -7.33
N LYS A 100 0.33 12.41 -7.40
CA LYS A 100 1.15 11.32 -7.90
C LYS A 100 1.78 10.57 -6.73
N ILE A 101 1.37 9.32 -6.54
CA ILE A 101 2.00 8.37 -5.63
C ILE A 101 3.27 7.85 -6.28
N TYR A 102 4.37 7.82 -5.53
CA TYR A 102 5.69 7.41 -6.05
C TYR A 102 6.35 6.30 -5.23
N GLN A 103 5.86 6.03 -4.01
CA GLN A 103 6.51 5.09 -3.10
C GLN A 103 5.52 4.59 -2.05
N TYR A 104 5.77 3.39 -1.53
CA TYR A 104 5.14 2.87 -0.32
C TYR A 104 6.16 2.18 0.59
N THR A 105 5.82 2.06 1.87
CA THR A 105 6.52 1.23 2.84
C THR A 105 5.56 0.23 3.46
N VAL A 106 6.07 -0.94 3.82
CA VAL A 106 5.34 -1.96 4.55
C VAL A 106 6.16 -2.31 5.79
N SER A 107 5.51 -2.32 6.95
CA SER A 107 6.12 -2.71 8.22
C SER A 107 5.19 -3.66 8.98
N PHE A 108 5.78 -4.53 9.80
CA PHE A 108 5.05 -5.64 10.39
C PHE A 108 5.14 -5.60 11.91
N THR A 109 4.00 -5.53 12.56
CA THR A 109 3.86 -5.69 14.00
C THR A 109 3.35 -7.08 14.29
N LYS A 110 4.11 -7.87 15.04
CA LYS A 110 3.65 -9.20 15.46
C LYS A 110 2.46 -9.08 16.40
N LEU A 111 1.38 -9.82 16.12
CA LEU A 111 0.23 -9.99 17.00
C LEU A 111 0.45 -11.22 17.89
N GLY A 112 0.47 -11.00 19.21
CA GLY A 112 0.61 -12.08 20.19
C GLY A 112 2.01 -12.72 20.30
N GLY A 113 2.10 -13.78 21.12
CA GLY A 113 3.34 -14.54 21.34
C GLY A 113 3.99 -14.38 22.72
N LYS A 114 3.27 -13.89 23.74
CA LYS A 114 3.79 -13.80 25.12
C LYS A 114 4.19 -15.16 25.72
N ASN A 115 3.65 -16.27 25.19
CA ASN A 115 3.84 -17.62 25.75
C ASN A 115 4.77 -18.52 24.92
N ILE A 116 5.42 -17.99 23.89
CA ILE A 116 6.35 -18.77 23.07
C ILE A 116 7.76 -18.53 23.61
N LYS A 117 8.34 -19.53 24.28
CA LYS A 117 9.70 -19.44 24.86
C LYS A 117 10.80 -19.21 23.81
N LYS A 118 10.55 -19.59 22.56
CA LYS A 118 11.46 -19.44 21.43
C LYS A 118 11.15 -18.15 20.64
N LEU A 119 12.20 -17.47 20.18
CA LEU A 119 12.05 -16.25 19.39
C LEU A 119 11.45 -16.61 18.03
N MET A 120 10.28 -16.05 17.76
CA MET A 120 9.61 -16.22 16.48
C MET A 120 10.28 -15.36 15.39
N PRO A 121 10.29 -15.81 14.12
CA PRO A 121 10.91 -15.06 13.03
C PRO A 121 10.34 -13.64 12.91
N ARG A 122 11.21 -12.66 12.67
CA ARG A 122 10.81 -11.28 12.41
C ARG A 122 10.79 -11.02 10.91
N ILE A 123 9.70 -10.44 10.43
CA ILE A 123 9.59 -9.95 9.05
C ILE A 123 10.15 -8.53 9.03
N LYS A 124 11.16 -8.29 8.18
CA LYS A 124 11.77 -6.96 8.08
C LYS A 124 10.88 -6.01 7.29
N PRO A 125 10.77 -4.73 7.69
CA PRO A 125 10.09 -3.73 6.91
C PRO A 125 10.84 -3.46 5.60
N PHE A 126 10.12 -3.02 4.58
CA PHE A 126 10.71 -2.67 3.29
C PHE A 126 10.02 -1.45 2.67
N ILE A 127 10.67 -0.94 1.62
CA ILE A 127 10.29 0.25 0.87
C ILE A 127 10.35 -0.08 -0.62
N ARG A 128 9.36 0.34 -1.40
CA ARG A 128 9.34 0.14 -2.85
C ARG A 128 8.79 1.37 -3.56
N SER A 129 9.37 1.66 -4.72
CA SER A 129 8.82 2.63 -5.65
C SER A 129 7.54 2.10 -6.28
N THR A 130 6.62 3.00 -6.60
CA THR A 130 5.38 2.68 -7.31
C THR A 130 4.94 3.91 -8.12
N SER A 131 3.86 3.79 -8.88
CA SER A 131 3.29 4.91 -9.61
C SER A 131 1.78 4.77 -9.70
N LEU A 132 1.07 5.76 -9.18
CA LEU A 132 -0.37 5.92 -9.38
C LEU A 132 -0.68 7.42 -9.39
N THR A 133 -1.53 7.85 -10.31
CA THR A 133 -2.01 9.24 -10.35
C THR A 133 -3.48 9.24 -9.99
N ILE A 134 -3.85 10.02 -8.97
CA ILE A 134 -5.23 10.14 -8.49
C ILE A 134 -5.69 11.58 -8.73
N GLN A 135 -6.77 11.75 -9.49
CA GLN A 135 -7.36 13.07 -9.75
C GLN A 135 -8.10 13.58 -8.51
N PRO A 136 -8.34 14.89 -8.39
CA PRO A 136 -9.23 15.43 -7.36
C PRO A 136 -10.59 14.73 -7.38
N ASP A 137 -11.16 14.45 -6.20
CA ASP A 137 -12.47 13.82 -6.02
C ASP A 137 -12.64 12.46 -6.72
N SER A 138 -11.54 11.72 -6.86
CA SER A 138 -11.53 10.38 -7.45
C SER A 138 -10.81 9.37 -6.55
N SER A 139 -11.00 8.09 -6.84
CA SER A 139 -10.25 7.00 -6.27
C SER A 139 -9.39 6.30 -7.31
N GLY A 140 -8.35 5.60 -6.85
CA GLY A 140 -7.53 4.74 -7.68
C GLY A 140 -7.02 3.54 -6.90
N ASP A 141 -6.82 2.45 -7.61
CA ASP A 141 -6.33 1.19 -7.04
C ASP A 141 -4.82 1.09 -7.23
N LEU A 142 -4.12 0.96 -6.10
CA LEU A 142 -2.68 0.76 -6.04
C LEU A 142 -2.38 -0.71 -5.74
N LYS A 143 -1.87 -1.44 -6.74
CA LYS A 143 -1.33 -2.79 -6.51
C LYS A 143 0.07 -2.71 -5.90
N ILE A 144 0.25 -3.33 -4.75
CA ILE A 144 1.53 -3.40 -4.04
C ILE A 144 1.94 -4.85 -3.78
N VAL A 145 3.23 -5.06 -3.52
CA VAL A 145 3.72 -6.31 -2.93
C VAL A 145 3.63 -6.16 -1.41
N LEU A 146 2.89 -7.03 -0.75
CA LEU A 146 2.74 -7.05 0.70
C LEU A 146 3.81 -7.92 1.36
N LEU A 147 4.05 -9.12 0.83
CA LEU A 147 5.15 -10.00 1.23
C LEU A 147 5.80 -10.60 -0.01
N THR A 148 7.13 -10.63 -0.05
CA THR A 148 7.84 -11.26 -1.17
C THR A 148 8.01 -12.76 -0.93
N LYS A 149 8.18 -13.52 -2.02
CA LYS A 149 8.63 -14.92 -2.04
C LYS A 149 9.83 -15.12 -1.11
N ALA A 150 10.89 -14.34 -1.30
CA ALA A 150 12.11 -14.46 -0.49
C ALA A 150 11.90 -14.17 1.00
N MET A 151 10.90 -13.35 1.36
CA MET A 151 10.55 -13.10 2.76
C MET A 151 9.81 -14.29 3.36
N LYS A 152 8.94 -14.96 2.59
CA LYS A 152 8.27 -16.20 3.00
C LYS A 152 9.28 -17.34 3.17
N GLU A 153 10.16 -17.58 2.21
CA GLU A 153 11.23 -18.59 2.29
C GLU A 153 12.09 -18.39 3.54
N LYS A 154 12.56 -17.16 3.75
CA LYS A 154 13.37 -16.82 4.93
C LYS A 154 12.62 -16.98 6.24
N PHE A 155 11.31 -16.75 6.23
CA PHE A 155 10.46 -16.96 7.40
C PHE A 155 10.44 -18.44 7.79
N VAL A 156 10.26 -19.34 6.81
CA VAL A 156 10.28 -20.79 6.99
C VAL A 156 11.61 -21.27 7.53
N ASP A 157 12.72 -20.88 6.90
CA ASP A 157 14.06 -21.26 7.34
C ASP A 157 14.30 -20.88 8.80
N LYS A 158 13.91 -19.64 9.16
CA LYS A 158 14.03 -19.16 10.54
C LYS A 158 13.04 -19.82 11.49
N TYR A 159 11.88 -20.25 11.02
CA TYR A 159 10.96 -21.03 11.84
C TYR A 159 11.61 -22.37 12.20
N ILE A 160 12.06 -23.13 11.20
CA ILE A 160 12.70 -24.45 11.38
C ILE A 160 13.94 -24.33 12.27
N GLU A 161 14.79 -23.32 12.06
CA GLU A 161 15.97 -23.06 12.89
C GLU A 161 15.61 -22.82 14.36
N ASN A 162 14.57 -22.03 14.63
CA ASN A 162 14.18 -21.70 16.00
C ASN A 162 13.47 -22.87 16.70
N PHE A 163 12.56 -23.55 16.01
CA PHE A 163 11.69 -24.57 16.60
C PHE A 163 12.26 -25.97 16.53
N GLY A 164 13.13 -26.27 15.57
CA GLY A 164 13.70 -27.60 15.34
C GLY A 164 12.68 -28.61 14.78
N GLU A 165 11.55 -28.10 14.28
CA GLU A 165 10.44 -28.85 13.71
C GLU A 165 10.06 -28.18 12.38
N ASP A 166 9.76 -28.99 11.37
CA ASP A 166 9.25 -28.52 10.08
C ASP A 166 7.72 -28.63 10.11
N PRO A 167 6.98 -27.53 10.03
CA PRO A 167 5.52 -27.56 9.95
C PRO A 167 4.98 -28.38 8.79
N ARG A 168 5.81 -28.68 7.78
CA ARG A 168 5.45 -29.53 6.65
C ARG A 168 5.42 -31.02 6.98
N ASP A 169 5.98 -31.42 8.13
CA ASP A 169 6.01 -32.83 8.54
C ASP A 169 4.69 -33.25 9.21
N PRO A 170 4.12 -34.42 8.85
CA PRO A 170 2.91 -34.93 9.48
C PRO A 170 3.05 -35.07 11.00
N GLY A 171 2.15 -34.42 11.76
CA GLY A 171 2.13 -34.48 13.23
C GLY A 171 2.89 -33.35 13.93
N VAL A 172 3.41 -32.36 13.19
CA VAL A 172 3.93 -31.11 13.75
C VAL A 172 2.82 -30.07 13.79
N ASP A 173 2.39 -29.66 14.98
CA ASP A 173 1.46 -28.54 15.13
C ASP A 173 2.18 -27.20 14.88
N ALA A 174 1.94 -26.62 13.71
CA ALA A 174 2.49 -25.34 13.30
C ALA A 174 2.08 -24.22 14.27
N LYS A 175 3.07 -23.44 14.74
CA LYS A 175 2.82 -22.28 15.60
C LYS A 175 2.65 -21.02 14.75
N PHE A 176 1.42 -20.80 14.30
CA PHE A 176 1.07 -19.67 13.43
C PHE A 176 1.32 -18.31 14.07
N LEU A 177 1.69 -17.34 13.24
CA LEU A 177 1.95 -15.98 13.66
C LEU A 177 1.10 -15.00 12.88
N SER A 178 0.24 -14.32 13.61
CA SER A 178 -0.48 -13.17 13.09
C SER A 178 0.41 -11.92 13.17
N TYR A 179 0.30 -11.06 12.17
CA TYR A 179 0.96 -9.77 12.06
C TYR A 179 -0.05 -8.72 11.60
N THR A 180 0.08 -7.50 12.11
CA THR A 180 -0.49 -6.33 11.46
C THR A 180 0.56 -5.76 10.51
N ALA A 181 0.26 -5.78 9.21
CA ALA A 181 1.03 -5.10 8.19
C ALA A 181 0.53 -3.65 8.09
N HIS A 182 1.37 -2.72 8.54
CA HIS A 182 1.16 -1.29 8.43
C HIS A 182 1.73 -0.81 7.10
N ILE A 183 0.88 -0.29 6.22
CA ILE A 183 1.24 0.20 4.90
C ILE A 183 1.16 1.72 4.91
N LYS A 184 2.25 2.38 4.52
CA LYS A 184 2.30 3.83 4.35
C LYS A 184 2.61 4.19 2.92
N ILE A 185 1.78 5.04 2.34
CA ILE A 185 1.84 5.47 0.94
C ILE A 185 2.30 6.93 0.88
N TYR A 186 3.21 7.21 -0.04
CA TYR A 186 3.81 8.52 -0.22
C TYR A 186 3.53 9.03 -1.64
N GLY A 187 3.03 10.26 -1.71
CA GLY A 187 2.74 10.96 -2.94
C GLY A 187 3.10 12.44 -2.90
N LYS A 188 2.92 13.11 -4.03
CA LYS A 188 3.03 14.56 -4.13
C LYS A 188 1.94 15.14 -5.02
N GLU A 189 1.51 16.34 -4.68
CA GLU A 189 0.64 17.13 -5.54
C GLU A 189 1.36 17.55 -6.82
N VAL A 190 0.61 17.63 -7.92
CA VAL A 190 1.08 18.18 -9.19
C VAL A 190 0.20 19.38 -9.55
N PRO A 191 0.79 20.53 -9.93
CA PRO A 191 2.22 20.79 -10.13
C PRO A 191 2.99 21.22 -8.86
N PHE A 192 2.30 21.42 -7.74
CA PHE A 192 2.85 22.14 -6.58
C PHE A 192 3.91 21.38 -5.77
N ASN A 193 4.07 20.07 -5.99
CA ASN A 193 5.09 19.21 -5.38
C ASN A 193 5.02 19.14 -3.84
N ASN A 194 3.89 19.54 -3.25
CA ASN A 194 3.58 19.33 -1.84
C ASN A 194 3.55 17.84 -1.53
N LYS A 195 4.12 17.43 -0.39
CA LYS A 195 4.11 16.03 0.04
C LYS A 195 2.74 15.68 0.61
N VAL A 196 2.24 14.51 0.22
CA VAL A 196 1.02 13.91 0.76
C VAL A 196 1.34 12.48 1.16
N ASP A 197 0.84 12.05 2.31
CA ASP A 197 0.96 10.66 2.75
C ASP A 197 -0.34 10.17 3.38
N THR A 198 -0.55 8.87 3.30
CA THR A 198 -1.68 8.17 3.93
C THR A 198 -1.22 6.79 4.37
N SER A 199 -1.99 6.16 5.24
CA SER A 199 -1.65 4.83 5.77
C SER A 199 -2.90 4.02 6.03
N GLY A 200 -2.75 2.70 5.97
CA GLY A 200 -3.75 1.75 6.40
C GLY A 200 -3.11 0.44 6.84
N ASP A 201 -3.91 -0.38 7.51
CA ASP A 201 -3.46 -1.60 8.16
C ASP A 201 -4.23 -2.80 7.61
N ILE A 202 -3.53 -3.92 7.44
CA ILE A 202 -4.14 -5.22 7.14
C ILE A 202 -3.55 -6.28 8.07
N ASN A 203 -4.39 -7.14 8.61
CA ASN A 203 -3.94 -8.27 9.41
C ASN A 203 -3.69 -9.46 8.51
N ILE A 204 -2.53 -10.10 8.71
CA ILE A 204 -2.14 -11.32 8.01
C ILE A 204 -1.73 -12.36 9.04
N THR A 205 -2.05 -13.62 8.79
CA THR A 205 -1.62 -14.77 9.58
C THR A 205 -0.79 -15.66 8.68
N ILE A 206 0.47 -15.88 9.07
CA ILE A 206 1.33 -16.82 8.34
C ILE A 206 0.99 -18.22 8.82
N THR A 207 0.49 -19.02 7.88
CA THR A 207 0.01 -20.38 8.12
C THR A 207 0.42 -21.33 7.01
N GLU A 208 0.26 -22.63 7.27
CA GLU A 208 0.14 -23.64 6.22
C GLU A 208 -1.24 -23.48 5.58
N VAL A 209 -1.31 -23.51 4.25
CA VAL A 209 -2.57 -23.52 3.51
C VAL A 209 -2.44 -24.49 2.35
N ASP A 210 -3.48 -25.29 2.14
CA ASP A 210 -3.65 -26.11 0.95
C ASP A 210 -3.70 -25.20 -0.29
N ASN A 211 -2.66 -25.29 -1.11
CA ASN A 211 -2.51 -24.52 -2.32
C ASN A 211 -2.89 -25.31 -3.58
N CYS A 212 -3.37 -26.55 -3.42
CA CYS A 212 -3.85 -27.40 -4.51
C CYS A 212 -5.33 -27.20 -4.83
N SER A 213 -5.98 -26.23 -4.19
CA SER A 213 -7.30 -25.73 -4.60
C SER A 213 -7.21 -24.90 -5.89
N THR A 214 -7.06 -25.57 -7.01
CA THR A 214 -7.63 -25.07 -8.26
C THR A 214 -9.08 -25.53 -8.29
N THR A 215 -10.02 -24.70 -7.81
CA THR A 215 -11.39 -24.89 -8.27
C THR A 215 -11.38 -24.75 -9.79
N THR A 216 -11.72 -25.89 -10.39
CA THR A 216 -11.98 -26.21 -11.79
C THR A 216 -12.68 -25.06 -12.53
N PRO A 217 -12.40 -24.83 -13.83
CA PRO A 217 -12.95 -23.73 -14.63
C PRO A 217 -14.48 -23.62 -14.60
#